data_AF-A0A970DLN2-F1
#
_entry.id   AF-A0A970DLN2-F1
#
_cell.length_a   1.000
_cell.length_b   1.000
_cell.length_c   1.000
_cell.angle_alpha   90.00
_cell.angle_beta   90.00
_cell.angle_gamma   90.00
#
_symmetry.space_group_name_H-M   'P 1'
#
loop_
_entity.id
_entity.type
_entity.pdbx_description
1 polymer ?
#
loop_
_entity_poly.entity_id
_entity_poly.type
_entity_poly.pdbx_seq_one_letter_code
_entity_poly.pdbx_strand_id
1 'polypeptide(L)'
;MIKFISKPNYEQQKAFLKFQIFRKNKYYFNFIVIVFGLIFFIFMLLSKNYILAIATGILLLINIFMIVYTIYKIYRINLFEKDFSNVSVLLVEIDYDTINVTVQDTNENIKIPFNQLVSICDIKDYVFFYLSPEQAICLNKADLIEGNLDEFFQNMDFVTKQKKYRKYYRHKQ
;
A
#
# COMPACT_ATOMS: atom_id res chain seq x y z
N MET A 1 -6.14 -10.90 22.39
CA MET A 1 -4.75 -10.98 21.88
C MET A 1 -4.76 -11.83 20.63
N ILE A 2 -3.99 -11.45 19.61
CA ILE A 2 -3.81 -12.19 18.37
C ILE A 2 -2.32 -12.46 18.16
N LYS A 3 -1.95 -13.63 17.62
CA LYS A 3 -0.56 -13.96 17.27
C LYS A 3 -0.39 -14.44 15.84
N PHE A 4 0.67 -13.96 15.19
CA PHE A 4 1.13 -14.37 13.87
C PHE A 4 2.58 -14.85 13.92
N ILE A 5 2.92 -15.82 13.07
CA ILE A 5 4.32 -16.09 12.70
C ILE A 5 4.47 -15.74 11.23
N SER A 6 4.96 -14.53 10.97
CA SER A 6 5.15 -14.03 9.62
C SER A 6 6.60 -14.19 9.21
N LYS A 7 6.83 -14.80 8.05
CA LYS A 7 8.11 -14.70 7.34
C LYS A 7 7.94 -13.69 6.20
N PRO A 8 8.54 -12.49 6.29
CA PRO A 8 8.44 -11.51 5.23
C PRO A 8 8.88 -12.13 3.91
N ASN A 9 7.98 -12.14 2.94
CA ASN A 9 8.23 -12.74 1.64
C ASN A 9 7.85 -11.79 0.51
N TYR A 10 8.32 -12.13 -0.68
CA TYR A 10 8.09 -11.33 -1.87
C TYR A 10 6.59 -11.14 -2.18
N GLU A 11 5.76 -12.18 -1.98
CA GLU A 11 4.33 -12.10 -2.23
C GLU A 11 3.60 -11.13 -1.27
N GLN A 12 3.98 -11.08 0.00
CA GLN A 12 3.50 -10.10 0.97
C GLN A 12 3.88 -8.67 0.55
N GLN A 13 5.12 -8.46 0.09
CA GLN A 13 5.58 -7.14 -0.37
C GLN A 13 4.85 -6.71 -1.64
N LYS A 14 4.73 -7.60 -2.61
CA LYS A 14 3.99 -7.41 -3.86
C LYS A 14 2.52 -7.11 -3.60
N ALA A 15 1.88 -7.82 -2.67
CA ALA A 15 0.49 -7.57 -2.26
C ALA A 15 0.34 -6.17 -1.64
N PHE A 16 1.25 -5.77 -0.74
CA PHE A 16 1.27 -4.44 -0.15
C PHE A 16 1.38 -3.34 -1.21
N LEU A 17 2.31 -3.48 -2.15
CA LEU A 17 2.58 -2.49 -3.18
C LEU A 17 1.46 -2.40 -4.21
N LYS A 18 0.95 -3.56 -4.64
CA LYS A 18 -0.25 -3.63 -5.49
C LYS A 18 -1.39 -2.89 -4.80
N PHE A 19 -1.67 -3.20 -3.55
CA PHE A 19 -2.73 -2.53 -2.80
C PHE A 19 -2.47 -1.02 -2.65
N GLN A 20 -1.25 -0.59 -2.36
CA GLN A 20 -0.89 0.83 -2.22
C GLN A 20 -1.08 1.60 -3.54
N ILE A 21 -0.67 0.99 -4.66
CA ILE A 21 -0.82 1.51 -6.01
C ILE A 21 -2.31 1.60 -6.37
N PHE A 22 -3.12 0.57 -6.11
CA PHE A 22 -4.53 0.59 -6.52
C PHE A 22 -5.44 1.37 -5.55
N ARG A 23 -5.11 1.46 -4.27
CA ARG A 23 -5.91 2.16 -3.25
C ARG A 23 -5.99 3.67 -3.49
N LYS A 24 -4.90 4.27 -3.97
CA LYS A 24 -4.81 5.73 -4.11
C LYS A 24 -5.05 6.24 -5.52
N ASN A 25 -5.00 5.38 -6.54
CA ASN A 25 -4.62 5.89 -7.84
C ASN A 25 -5.78 6.11 -8.81
N LYS A 26 -5.81 7.35 -9.29
CA LYS A 26 -6.66 7.86 -10.36
C LYS A 26 -5.96 7.63 -11.70
N TYR A 27 -5.38 6.46 -11.97
CA TYR A 27 -4.68 6.23 -13.26
C TYR A 27 -5.59 6.47 -14.47
N TYR A 28 -6.87 6.14 -14.33
CA TYR A 28 -7.91 6.47 -15.31
C TYR A 28 -8.00 7.99 -15.56
N PHE A 29 -7.85 8.81 -14.52
CA PHE A 29 -7.81 10.27 -14.66
C PHE A 29 -6.58 10.74 -15.43
N ASN A 30 -5.40 10.18 -15.17
CA ASN A 30 -4.18 10.52 -15.92
C ASN A 30 -4.31 10.18 -17.40
N PHE A 31 -4.92 9.04 -17.74
CA PHE A 31 -5.20 8.67 -19.13
C PHE A 31 -6.13 9.69 -19.80
N ILE A 32 -7.22 10.07 -19.13
CA ILE A 32 -8.15 11.11 -19.62
C ILE A 32 -7.42 12.43 -19.83
N VAL A 33 -6.59 12.87 -18.88
CA VAL A 33 -5.80 14.10 -18.98
C VAL A 33 -4.85 14.07 -20.18
N ILE A 34 -4.21 12.94 -20.46
CA ILE A 34 -3.31 12.80 -21.63
C ILE A 34 -4.09 12.92 -22.93
N VAL A 35 -5.24 12.24 -23.06
CA VAL A 35 -6.07 12.31 -24.27
C VAL A 35 -6.57 13.73 -24.52
N PHE A 36 -7.14 14.38 -23.50
CA PHE A 36 -7.60 15.77 -23.62
C PHE A 36 -6.44 16.74 -23.87
N GLY A 37 -5.30 16.55 -23.20
CA GLY A 37 -4.11 17.37 -23.41
C GLY A 37 -3.54 17.25 -24.82
N LEU A 38 -3.57 16.05 -25.44
CA LEU A 38 -3.15 15.85 -26.83
C LEU A 38 -4.08 16.55 -27.81
N ILE A 39 -5.41 16.41 -27.63
CA ILE A 39 -6.40 17.11 -28.46
C ILE A 39 -6.20 18.62 -28.36
N PHE A 40 -6.00 19.14 -27.14
CA PHE A 40 -5.76 20.55 -26.90
C PHE A 40 -4.44 21.04 -27.51
N PHE A 41 -3.38 20.25 -27.41
CA PHE A 41 -2.08 20.55 -28.03
C PHE A 41 -2.20 20.66 -29.56
N ILE A 42 -2.88 19.72 -30.21
CA ILE A 42 -3.12 19.74 -31.66
C ILE A 42 -3.95 20.98 -32.04
N PHE A 43 -5.02 21.28 -31.28
CA PHE A 43 -5.85 22.46 -31.51
C PHE A 43 -5.04 23.77 -31.41
N MET A 44 -4.11 23.87 -30.45
CA MET A 44 -3.26 25.05 -30.28
C MET A 44 -2.25 25.21 -31.42
N LEU A 45 -1.73 24.11 -31.96
CA LEU A 45 -0.90 24.13 -33.16
C LEU A 45 -1.68 24.61 -34.40
N LEU A 46 -2.91 24.11 -34.60
CA LEU A 46 -3.78 24.54 -35.70
C LEU A 46 -4.16 26.03 -35.58
N SER A 47 -4.37 26.51 -34.36
CA SER A 47 -4.68 27.91 -34.05
C SER A 47 -3.46 28.84 -34.09
N LYS A 48 -2.26 28.31 -34.39
CA LYS A 48 -0.97 29.03 -34.41
C LYS A 48 -0.60 29.69 -33.07
N ASN A 49 -1.17 29.21 -31.96
CA ASN A 49 -0.86 29.67 -30.61
C ASN A 49 0.31 28.88 -30.02
N TYR A 50 1.51 29.14 -30.54
CA TYR A 50 2.70 28.33 -30.23
C TYR A 50 3.11 28.36 -28.75
N ILE A 51 2.92 29.48 -28.05
CA ILE A 51 3.25 29.58 -26.62
C ILE A 51 2.40 28.61 -25.79
N LEU A 52 1.09 28.55 -26.06
CA LEU A 52 0.16 27.63 -25.40
C LEU A 52 0.42 26.18 -25.80
N ALA A 53 0.80 25.93 -27.05
CA ALA A 53 1.20 24.59 -27.50
C ALA A 53 2.43 24.10 -26.71
N ILE A 54 3.49 24.92 -26.59
CA ILE A 54 4.70 24.57 -25.84
C ILE A 54 4.36 24.29 -24.36
N ALA A 55 3.58 25.15 -23.71
CA ALA A 55 3.17 24.95 -22.32
C ALA A 55 2.39 23.64 -22.13
N THR A 56 1.46 23.33 -23.04
CA THR A 56 0.69 22.07 -23.03
C THR A 56 1.61 20.87 -23.25
N GLY A 57 2.58 20.97 -24.16
CA GLY A 57 3.58 19.92 -24.42
C GLY A 57 4.42 19.59 -23.17
N ILE A 58 4.86 20.61 -22.42
CA ILE A 58 5.59 20.42 -21.16
C ILE A 58 4.72 19.70 -20.12
N LEU A 59 3.46 20.09 -19.98
CA LEU A 59 2.52 19.43 -19.04
C LEU A 59 2.24 17.97 -19.42
N LEU A 60 2.18 17.65 -20.71
CA LEU A 60 2.06 16.28 -21.20
C LEU A 60 3.32 15.46 -20.87
N LEU A 61 4.51 16.02 -21.09
CA LEU A 61 5.78 15.36 -20.75
C LEU A 61 5.88 15.05 -19.26
N ILE A 62 5.48 15.98 -18.38
CA ILE A 62 5.45 15.75 -16.93
C ILE A 62 4.51 14.58 -16.58
N ASN A 63 3.33 14.51 -17.21
CA ASN A 63 2.39 13.41 -16.98
C ASN A 63 2.96 12.06 -17.44
N ILE A 64 3.59 12.01 -18.61
CA ILE A 64 4.25 10.80 -19.12
C ILE A 64 5.37 10.37 -18.15
N PHE A 65 6.20 11.32 -17.69
CA PHE A 65 7.26 11.03 -16.73
C PHE A 65 6.71 10.42 -15.43
N MET A 66 5.60 10.93 -14.90
CA MET A 66 4.96 10.36 -13.71
C MET A 66 4.47 8.93 -13.91
N ILE A 67 3.94 8.60 -15.09
CA ILE A 67 3.54 7.23 -15.45
C ILE A 67 4.77 6.32 -15.53
N VAL A 68 5.82 6.75 -16.23
CA VAL A 68 7.05 5.98 -16.38
C VAL A 68 7.71 5.74 -15.03
N TYR A 69 7.80 6.76 -14.17
CA TYR A 69 8.32 6.65 -12.81
C TYR A 69 7.56 5.61 -11.97
N THR A 70 6.23 5.60 -12.11
CA THR A 70 5.38 4.60 -11.46
C THR A 70 5.70 3.19 -11.94
N ILE A 71 5.77 2.98 -13.25
CA ILE A 71 6.08 1.67 -13.86
C ILE A 71 7.47 1.21 -13.40
N TYR A 72 8.45 2.13 -13.39
CA TYR A 72 9.79 1.85 -12.90
C TYR A 72 9.80 1.41 -11.43
N LYS A 73 9.01 2.06 -10.56
CA LYS A 73 8.86 1.65 -9.16
C LYS A 73 8.33 0.22 -9.07
N ILE A 74 7.30 -0.12 -9.83
CA ILE A 74 6.74 -1.49 -9.94
C ILE A 74 7.78 -2.49 -10.44
N TYR A 75 8.54 -2.14 -11.48
CA TYR A 75 9.54 -3.03 -12.05
C TYR A 75 10.69 -3.31 -11.08
N ARG A 76 11.17 -2.29 -10.35
CA ARG A 76 12.18 -2.45 -9.29
C ARG A 76 11.74 -3.44 -8.22
N ILE A 77 10.46 -3.46 -7.85
CA ILE A 77 9.93 -4.40 -6.87
C ILE A 77 10.11 -5.85 -7.33
N ASN A 78 9.82 -6.14 -8.59
CA ASN A 78 9.95 -7.49 -9.13
C ASN A 78 11.41 -7.99 -9.19
N LEU A 79 12.39 -7.07 -9.20
CA LEU A 79 13.82 -7.43 -9.19
C LEU A 79 14.30 -7.89 -7.81
N PHE A 80 13.65 -7.44 -6.72
CA PHE A 80 14.03 -7.79 -5.34
C PHE A 80 13.52 -9.16 -4.89
N GLU A 81 12.82 -9.92 -5.73
CA GLU A 81 12.32 -11.28 -5.43
C GLU A 81 13.44 -12.20 -4.91
N LYS A 82 14.68 -12.02 -5.38
CA LYS A 82 15.86 -12.82 -4.99
C LYS A 82 16.38 -12.53 -3.58
N ASP A 83 16.13 -11.34 -3.04
CA ASP A 83 16.70 -10.87 -1.76
C ASP A 83 15.89 -11.34 -0.53
N PHE A 84 14.69 -11.90 -0.74
CA PHE A 84 13.81 -12.38 0.36
C PHE A 84 14.16 -13.78 0.88
N SER A 85 15.18 -14.43 0.33
CA SER A 85 15.55 -15.81 0.67
C SER A 85 16.08 -15.96 2.11
N ASN A 86 16.73 -14.93 2.66
CA ASN A 86 17.39 -14.95 3.97
C ASN A 86 16.72 -14.06 5.05
N VAL A 87 15.41 -13.80 4.93
CA VAL A 87 14.71 -12.95 5.92
C VAL A 87 14.30 -13.77 7.15
N SER A 88 14.64 -13.25 8.32
CA SER A 88 14.29 -13.80 9.63
C SER A 88 12.78 -13.92 9.82
N VAL A 89 12.38 -14.93 10.59
CA VAL A 89 10.98 -15.12 10.98
C VAL A 89 10.61 -14.10 12.06
N LEU A 90 9.45 -13.48 11.91
CA LEU A 90 8.90 -12.49 12.83
C LEU A 90 7.70 -13.09 13.57
N LEU A 91 7.74 -13.07 14.90
CA LEU A 91 6.59 -13.33 15.73
C LEU A 91 5.90 -11.99 16.02
N VAL A 92 4.64 -11.86 15.60
CA VAL A 92 3.88 -10.61 15.74
C VAL A 92 2.68 -10.85 16.65
N GLU A 93 2.70 -10.22 17.81
CA GLU A 93 1.63 -10.28 18.79
C GLU A 93 0.87 -8.96 18.79
N ILE A 94 -0.45 -9.02 18.69
CA ILE A 94 -1.32 -7.86 18.62
C ILE A 94 -2.23 -7.89 19.85
N ASP A 95 -2.01 -6.92 20.72
CA ASP A 95 -2.85 -6.63 21.87
C ASP A 95 -3.81 -5.49 21.57
N TYR A 96 -4.68 -5.18 22.53
CA TYR A 96 -5.68 -4.11 22.39
C TYR A 96 -5.05 -2.72 22.16
N ASP A 97 -3.82 -2.50 22.62
CA ASP A 97 -3.16 -1.19 22.55
C ASP A 97 -1.86 -1.18 21.74
N THR A 98 -1.22 -2.34 21.54
CA THR A 98 0.14 -2.44 20.99
C THR A 98 0.32 -3.62 20.04
N ILE A 99 1.21 -3.44 19.06
CA ILE A 99 1.78 -4.51 18.25
C ILE A 99 3.20 -4.77 18.77
N ASN A 100 3.47 -5.99 19.22
CA ASN A 100 4.81 -6.44 19.58
C ASN A 100 5.37 -7.28 18.42
N VAL A 101 6.54 -6.92 17.93
CA VAL A 101 7.23 -7.64 16.84
C VAL A 101 8.54 -8.18 17.39
N THR A 102 8.65 -9.50 17.46
CA THR A 102 9.85 -10.19 17.92
C THR A 102 10.55 -10.86 16.76
N VAL A 103 11.83 -10.53 16.54
CA VAL A 103 12.68 -11.18 15.54
C VAL A 103 13.23 -12.47 16.14
N GLN A 104 12.90 -13.65 15.57
CA GLN A 104 13.30 -14.93 16.16
C GLN A 104 14.81 -15.12 16.27
N ASP A 105 15.58 -14.63 15.29
CA ASP A 105 17.03 -14.87 15.24
C ASP A 105 17.81 -14.03 16.26
N THR A 106 17.32 -12.84 16.61
CA THR A 106 18.01 -11.89 17.50
C THR A 106 17.30 -11.69 18.85
N ASN A 107 16.07 -12.19 19.00
CA ASN A 107 15.16 -11.88 20.11
C ASN A 107 14.94 -10.38 20.35
N GLU A 108 15.20 -9.54 19.34
CA GLU A 108 14.85 -8.13 19.41
C GLU A 108 13.34 -7.98 19.39
N ASN A 109 12.80 -7.24 20.37
CA ASN A 109 11.38 -6.97 20.51
C ASN A 109 11.11 -5.49 20.28
N ILE A 110 10.29 -5.20 19.28
CA ILE A 110 9.85 -3.86 18.91
C ILE A 110 8.37 -3.72 19.29
N LYS A 111 8.09 -2.79 20.19
CA LYS A 111 6.73 -2.46 20.63
C LYS A 111 6.21 -1.20 19.95
N ILE A 112 5.12 -1.35 19.22
CA ILE A 112 4.49 -0.28 18.44
C ILE A 112 3.10 0.00 18.99
N PRO A 113 2.88 1.14 19.66
CA PRO A 113 1.55 1.49 20.15
C PRO A 113 0.63 1.92 19.01
N PHE A 114 -0.67 1.65 19.15
CA PHE A 114 -1.67 1.91 18.12
C PHE A 114 -1.87 3.39 17.79
N ASN A 115 -1.51 4.28 18.72
CA ASN A 115 -1.54 5.73 18.47
C ASN A 115 -0.56 6.17 17.35
N GLN A 116 0.51 5.42 17.12
CA GLN A 116 1.49 5.66 16.05
C GLN A 116 1.00 5.15 14.69
N LEU A 117 -0.06 4.32 14.66
CA LEU A 117 -0.60 3.82 13.41
C LEU A 117 -1.37 4.92 12.67
N VAL A 118 -1.07 5.05 11.38
CA VAL A 118 -1.77 5.95 10.46
C VAL A 118 -3.11 5.35 10.05
N SER A 119 -3.11 4.09 9.64
CA SER A 119 -4.32 3.37 9.24
C SER A 119 -4.14 1.86 9.30
N ILE A 120 -5.24 1.13 9.43
CA ILE A 120 -5.27 -0.33 9.34
C ILE A 120 -6.14 -0.67 8.12
N CYS A 121 -5.61 -1.46 7.20
CA CYS A 121 -6.34 -1.90 6.02
C CYS A 121 -6.46 -3.40 5.99
N ASP A 122 -7.71 -3.85 5.97
CA ASP A 122 -8.05 -5.25 5.97
C ASP A 122 -8.53 -5.65 4.57
N ILE A 123 -7.76 -6.50 3.91
CA ILE A 123 -8.07 -7.10 2.62
C ILE A 123 -8.31 -8.61 2.80
N LYS A 124 -8.76 -9.29 1.74
CA LYS A 124 -9.18 -10.70 1.83
C LYS A 124 -8.12 -11.57 2.52
N ASP A 125 -6.90 -11.57 2.01
CA ASP A 125 -5.84 -12.50 2.43
C ASP A 125 -4.79 -11.85 3.36
N TYR A 126 -4.78 -10.51 3.47
CA TYR A 126 -3.78 -9.76 4.23
C TYR A 126 -4.39 -8.67 5.11
N VAL A 127 -3.67 -8.32 6.17
CA VAL A 127 -3.92 -7.14 6.98
C VAL A 127 -2.67 -6.25 6.96
N PHE A 128 -2.87 -4.95 6.69
CA PHE A 128 -1.81 -3.96 6.66
C PHE A 128 -1.95 -2.96 7.80
N PHE A 129 -0.95 -2.88 8.67
CA PHE A 129 -0.85 -1.87 9.72
C PHE A 129 0.14 -0.78 9.29
N TYR A 130 -0.39 0.38 8.85
CA TYR A 130 0.44 1.47 8.32
C TYR A 130 1.08 2.28 9.45
N LEU A 131 2.41 2.32 9.46
CA LEU A 131 3.21 3.21 10.31
C LEU A 131 3.39 4.58 9.66
N SER A 132 3.47 4.60 8.33
CA SER A 132 3.57 5.82 7.52
C SER A 132 2.83 5.63 6.19
N PRO A 133 2.67 6.66 5.35
CA PRO A 133 2.08 6.50 4.02
C PRO A 133 2.82 5.52 3.10
N GLU A 134 4.08 5.21 3.43
CA GLU A 134 4.99 4.37 2.63
C GLU A 134 5.39 3.06 3.31
N GLN A 135 5.19 2.94 4.62
CA GLN A 135 5.59 1.77 5.42
C GLN A 135 4.40 1.16 6.13
N ALA A 136 4.27 -0.16 6.03
CA ALA A 136 3.29 -0.93 6.79
C ALA A 136 3.83 -2.30 7.18
N ILE A 137 3.33 -2.81 8.30
CA ILE A 137 3.48 -4.20 8.68
C ILE A 137 2.43 -4.98 7.88
N CYS A 138 2.90 -5.92 7.05
CA CYS A 138 2.07 -6.80 6.25
C CYS A 138 1.98 -8.17 6.92
N LEU A 139 0.77 -8.60 7.26
CA LEU A 139 0.52 -9.90 7.85
C LEU A 139 -0.42 -10.68 6.94
N ASN A 140 -0.01 -11.90 6.58
CA ASN A 140 -0.88 -12.85 5.89
C ASN A 140 -1.82 -13.48 6.92
N LYS A 141 -3.13 -13.52 6.61
CA LYS A 141 -4.12 -14.13 7.51
C LYS A 141 -3.93 -15.64 7.66
N ALA A 142 -3.30 -16.28 6.68
CA ALA A 142 -2.95 -17.70 6.76
C ALA A 142 -1.86 -17.99 7.82
N ASP A 143 -1.07 -16.98 8.19
CA ASP A 143 0.01 -17.09 9.17
C ASP A 143 -0.47 -16.83 10.63
N LEU A 144 -1.79 -16.72 10.82
CA LEU A 144 -2.46 -16.55 12.11
C LEU A 144 -2.43 -17.86 12.90
N ILE A 145 -1.87 -17.82 14.11
CA ILE A 145 -1.74 -19.00 14.98
C ILE A 145 -2.74 -18.96 16.13
N GLU A 146 -3.02 -17.77 16.65
CA GLU A 146 -3.85 -17.60 17.83
C GLU A 146 -4.77 -16.39 17.69
N GLY A 147 -6.04 -16.58 18.09
CA GLY A 147 -7.07 -15.54 18.10
C GLY A 147 -7.93 -15.48 16.83
N ASN A 148 -8.93 -14.60 16.84
CA ASN A 148 -9.84 -14.36 15.72
C ASN A 148 -9.76 -12.87 15.32
N LEU A 149 -9.29 -12.59 14.09
CA LEU A 149 -9.15 -11.25 13.55
C LEU A 149 -10.47 -10.47 13.48
N ASP A 150 -11.55 -11.13 13.04
CA ASP A 150 -12.84 -10.45 12.90
C ASP A 150 -13.41 -10.06 14.26
N GLU A 151 -13.32 -10.96 15.25
CA GLU A 151 -13.75 -10.68 16.62
C GLU A 151 -12.88 -9.60 17.28
N PHE A 152 -11.56 -9.66 17.08
CA PHE A 152 -10.64 -8.66 17.59
C PHE A 152 -10.95 -7.26 17.04
N PHE A 153 -11.19 -7.12 15.74
CA PHE A 153 -11.54 -5.82 15.15
C PHE A 153 -12.93 -5.34 15.57
N GLN A 154 -13.87 -6.24 15.86
CA GLN A 154 -15.18 -5.87 16.41
C GLN A 154 -15.07 -5.35 17.85
N ASN A 155 -14.25 -6.00 18.68
CA ASN A 155 -14.03 -5.61 20.08
C ASN A 155 -13.08 -4.41 20.22
N MET A 156 -12.36 -4.04 19.15
CA MET A 156 -11.51 -2.85 19.10
C MET A 156 -12.35 -1.56 18.95
N ASP A 157 -12.97 -1.15 20.04
CA ASP A 157 -13.80 0.06 20.12
C ASP A 157 -13.03 1.38 19.87
N PHE A 158 -11.68 1.33 19.85
CA PHE A 158 -10.82 2.51 19.73
C PHE A 158 -10.42 2.86 18.28
N VAL A 159 -10.30 1.87 17.37
CA VAL A 159 -9.85 2.11 15.99
C VAL A 159 -11.02 2.54 15.08
N THR A 160 -12.23 2.09 15.39
CA THR A 160 -13.49 2.53 14.75
C THR A 160 -13.85 3.97 15.11
N LYS A 161 -13.65 4.40 16.38
CA LYS A 161 -13.84 5.81 16.79
C LYS A 161 -12.86 6.79 16.13
N GLN A 162 -11.68 6.34 15.68
CA GLN A 162 -10.69 7.17 14.97
C GLN A 162 -10.75 7.09 13.42
N LYS A 163 -11.71 6.38 12.80
CA LYS A 163 -11.81 6.22 11.32
C LYS A 163 -10.53 5.66 10.64
N LYS A 164 -9.65 4.98 11.39
CA LYS A 164 -8.36 4.48 10.88
C LYS A 164 -8.43 3.08 10.28
N TYR A 165 -9.44 2.28 10.63
CA TYR A 165 -9.67 0.94 10.06
C TYR A 165 -10.53 1.00 8.80
N ARG A 166 -10.11 0.29 7.74
CA ARG A 166 -10.87 0.16 6.50
C ARG A 166 -10.83 -1.28 5.98
N LYS A 167 -12.01 -1.86 5.76
CA LYS A 167 -12.21 -3.19 5.18
C LYS A 167 -12.53 -3.06 3.69
N TYR A 168 -11.78 -3.76 2.83
CA TYR A 168 -11.81 -3.56 1.37
C TYR A 168 -12.31 -4.77 0.57
N TYR A 169 -12.79 -5.82 1.23
CA TYR A 169 -13.40 -6.97 0.57
C TYR A 169 -14.91 -6.99 0.79
N ARG A 170 -15.67 -7.13 -0.30
CA ARG A 170 -17.09 -7.47 -0.22
C ARG A 170 -17.19 -8.95 0.11
N HIS A 171 -17.97 -9.30 1.14
CA HIS A 171 -18.54 -10.64 1.19
C HIS A 171 -19.33 -10.84 -0.10
N LYS A 172 -18.84 -11.69 -1.01
CA LYS A 172 -19.75 -12.37 -1.92
C LYS A 172 -20.52 -13.33 -1.02
N GLN A 173 -21.76 -12.94 -0.71
CA GLN A 173 -22.79 -13.89 -0.30
C GLN A 173 -23.06 -14.85 -1.46
#